data_AF-A0A357AVE3-F1
#
_entry.id   AF-A0A357AVE3-F1
#
_cell.length_a   1.000
_cell.length_b   1.000
_cell.length_c   1.000
_cell.angle_alpha   90.00
_cell.angle_beta   90.00
_cell.angle_gamma   90.00
#
_symmetry.space_group_name_H-M   'P 1'
#
loop_
_entity.id
_entity.type
_entity.pdbx_description
1 polymer ?
#
loop_
_entity_poly.entity_id
_entity_poly.type
_entity_poly.pdbx_seq_one_letter_code
_entity_poly.pdbx_strand_id
1 'polypeptide(L)'
;MNIGPYTFDEFKQKAAEFHGYAAPGLLVGGYMVELAKSRLPQGTLFEALVESQKCLPDAVQLLTLCSVGNGWMKVVNLGRYALTLYDKFTGLGVRVALDPTKLEMWPEIKGWYLKLKPKKEQDTDRLVDEIRRAGPSLCSMEEVVVPERFRRKAQMGAIGLCPVCGEAYPAHDGGVCRGCQGEAPYERLDQRQDMTDGPRLRAVPVGQAVGHKALHDMTRIVPAETKDPLVQAGQTLSPGDLCELQRMGRFEVYLEGDAA
;
A
#
# COMPACT_ATOMS: atom_id res chain seq x y z
N MET A 1 8.97 -9.15 -33.39
CA MET A 1 9.59 -10.02 -32.36
C MET A 1 8.46 -10.67 -31.56
N ASN A 2 8.63 -11.91 -31.12
CA ASN A 2 7.61 -12.61 -30.35
C ASN A 2 7.70 -12.24 -28.85
N ILE A 3 6.59 -12.37 -28.15
CA ILE A 3 6.48 -12.24 -26.68
C ILE A 3 6.17 -13.64 -26.15
N GLY A 4 7.23 -14.37 -25.81
CA GLY A 4 7.15 -15.75 -25.37
C GLY A 4 6.60 -16.64 -26.49
N PRO A 5 5.52 -17.39 -26.26
CA PRO A 5 4.92 -18.25 -27.28
C PRO A 5 4.05 -17.47 -28.29
N TYR A 6 3.86 -16.16 -28.12
CA TYR A 6 2.93 -15.36 -28.92
C TYR A 6 3.68 -14.45 -29.90
N THR A 7 3.14 -14.27 -31.09
CA THR A 7 3.45 -13.09 -31.91
C THR A 7 3.00 -11.82 -31.20
N PHE A 8 3.48 -10.66 -31.67
CA PHE A 8 3.08 -9.38 -31.09
C PHE A 8 1.57 -9.16 -31.16
N ASP A 9 0.94 -9.48 -32.29
CA ASP A 9 -0.50 -9.27 -32.48
C ASP A 9 -1.35 -10.24 -31.64
N GLU A 10 -0.93 -11.49 -31.49
CA GLU A 10 -1.57 -12.43 -30.57
C GLU A 10 -1.46 -11.97 -29.11
N PHE A 11 -0.28 -11.51 -28.68
CA PHE A 11 -0.12 -10.98 -27.33
C PHE A 11 -0.94 -9.69 -27.13
N LYS A 12 -0.99 -8.81 -28.13
CA LYS A 12 -1.82 -7.59 -28.11
C LYS A 12 -3.29 -7.93 -27.93
N GLN A 13 -3.78 -8.97 -28.62
CA GLN A 13 -5.15 -9.45 -28.48
C GLN A 13 -5.41 -10.01 -27.08
N LYS A 14 -4.53 -10.86 -26.57
CA LYS A 14 -4.63 -11.38 -25.19
C LYS A 14 -4.60 -10.28 -24.14
N ALA A 15 -3.75 -9.29 -24.33
CA ALA A 15 -3.68 -8.11 -23.48
C ALA A 15 -5.01 -7.37 -23.47
N ALA A 16 -5.65 -7.18 -24.63
CA ALA A 16 -6.96 -6.55 -24.71
C ALA A 16 -8.08 -7.36 -24.02
N GLU A 17 -8.08 -8.69 -24.19
CA GLU A 17 -9.07 -9.57 -23.56
C GLU A 17 -8.97 -9.59 -22.03
N PHE A 18 -7.75 -9.60 -21.49
CA PHE A 18 -7.52 -9.69 -20.06
C PHE A 18 -7.57 -8.33 -19.35
N HIS A 19 -6.97 -7.30 -19.94
CA HIS A 19 -6.82 -5.96 -19.35
C HIS A 19 -7.94 -4.98 -19.76
N GLY A 20 -8.82 -5.39 -20.67
CA GLY A 20 -9.89 -4.57 -21.25
C GLY A 20 -9.45 -3.70 -22.44
N TYR A 21 -8.14 -3.51 -22.64
CA TYR A 21 -7.55 -2.94 -23.85
C TYR A 21 -6.05 -3.25 -23.92
N ALA A 22 -5.46 -3.14 -25.11
CA ALA A 22 -4.03 -3.36 -25.31
C ALA A 22 -3.19 -2.18 -24.77
N ALA A 23 -3.05 -2.11 -23.44
CA ALA A 23 -2.34 -1.02 -22.79
C ALA A 23 -0.85 -0.99 -23.19
N PRO A 24 -0.28 0.17 -23.56
CA PRO A 24 1.15 0.28 -23.93
C PRO A 24 2.08 -0.28 -22.86
N GLY A 25 1.78 -0.03 -21.59
CA GLY A 25 2.54 -0.58 -20.47
C GLY A 25 2.51 -2.11 -20.42
N LEU A 26 1.35 -2.73 -20.68
CA LEU A 26 1.24 -4.18 -20.73
C LEU A 26 2.04 -4.78 -21.90
N LEU A 27 2.03 -4.13 -23.06
CA LEU A 27 2.83 -4.55 -24.22
C LEU A 27 4.33 -4.50 -23.94
N VAL A 28 4.81 -3.40 -23.33
CA VAL A 28 6.20 -3.29 -22.85
C VAL A 28 6.49 -4.34 -21.78
N GLY A 29 5.57 -4.53 -20.85
CA GLY A 29 5.64 -5.51 -19.78
C GLY A 29 5.81 -6.94 -20.30
N GLY A 30 5.20 -7.28 -21.44
CA GLY A 30 5.39 -8.55 -22.10
C GLY A 30 6.86 -8.83 -22.44
N TYR A 31 7.54 -7.86 -23.05
CA TYR A 31 8.97 -7.95 -23.31
C TYR A 31 9.81 -8.00 -22.02
N MET A 32 9.42 -7.25 -20.99
CA MET A 32 10.12 -7.25 -19.70
C MET A 32 10.09 -8.62 -19.02
N VAL A 33 8.91 -9.28 -19.02
CA VAL A 33 8.73 -10.60 -18.43
C VAL A 33 9.55 -11.65 -19.17
N GLU A 34 9.49 -11.66 -20.50
CA GLU A 34 10.24 -12.63 -21.30
C GLU A 34 11.75 -12.40 -21.22
N LEU A 35 12.19 -11.14 -21.15
CA LEU A 35 13.60 -10.81 -20.90
C LEU A 35 14.06 -11.35 -19.55
N ALA A 36 13.27 -11.16 -18.47
CA ALA A 36 13.58 -11.73 -17.16
C ALA A 36 13.61 -13.27 -17.20
N LYS A 37 12.61 -13.92 -17.81
CA LYS A 37 12.55 -15.38 -17.95
C LYS A 37 13.76 -15.95 -18.69
N SER A 38 14.22 -15.28 -19.75
CA SER A 38 15.36 -15.73 -20.56
C SER A 38 16.68 -15.79 -19.79
N ARG A 39 16.75 -15.13 -18.62
CA ARG A 39 17.93 -15.06 -17.77
C ARG A 39 17.84 -15.99 -16.55
N LEU A 40 16.70 -16.60 -16.30
CA LEU A 40 16.57 -17.61 -15.26
C LEU A 40 17.07 -18.97 -15.78
N PRO A 41 17.76 -19.77 -14.93
CA PRO A 41 18.10 -21.13 -15.29
C PRO A 41 16.85 -21.96 -15.66
N GLN A 42 16.99 -22.84 -16.64
CA GLN A 42 15.89 -23.72 -17.05
C GLN A 42 15.39 -24.56 -15.86
N GLY A 43 14.06 -24.64 -15.70
CA GLY A 43 13.43 -25.39 -14.61
C GLY A 43 13.36 -24.67 -13.27
N THR A 44 13.82 -23.41 -13.19
CA THR A 44 13.71 -22.60 -11.97
C THR A 44 12.25 -22.43 -11.56
N LEU A 45 11.93 -22.78 -10.31
CA LEU A 45 10.66 -22.40 -9.71
C LEU A 45 10.78 -20.96 -9.20
N PHE A 46 10.20 -20.02 -9.93
CA PHE A 46 10.32 -18.60 -9.62
C PHE A 46 9.02 -17.97 -9.11
N GLU A 47 9.17 -16.89 -8.35
CA GLU A 47 8.11 -15.95 -7.98
C GLU A 47 8.42 -14.57 -8.59
N ALA A 48 7.44 -13.66 -8.52
CA ALA A 48 7.52 -12.33 -9.11
C ALA A 48 7.33 -11.22 -8.07
N LEU A 49 8.13 -10.16 -8.19
CA LEU A 49 7.93 -8.87 -7.53
C LEU A 49 7.71 -7.80 -8.58
N VAL A 50 6.65 -7.00 -8.43
CA VAL A 50 6.33 -5.92 -9.37
C VAL A 50 6.35 -4.59 -8.62
N GLU A 51 7.05 -3.60 -9.17
CA GLU A 51 7.31 -2.32 -8.49
C GLU A 51 6.25 -1.24 -8.79
N SER A 52 5.23 -1.60 -9.56
CA SER A 52 4.12 -0.75 -9.99
C SER A 52 2.82 -1.52 -10.04
N GLN A 53 1.72 -0.88 -9.65
CA GLN A 53 0.37 -1.43 -9.80
C GLN A 53 -0.19 -1.28 -11.23
N LYS A 54 0.48 -0.53 -12.10
CA LYS A 54 -0.07 -0.11 -13.40
C LYS A 54 0.33 -1.06 -14.53
N CYS A 55 -0.62 -1.87 -14.99
CA CYS A 55 -0.55 -2.74 -16.18
C CYS A 55 0.51 -3.86 -16.13
N LEU A 56 1.69 -3.61 -15.56
CA LEU A 56 2.81 -4.55 -15.47
C LEU A 56 2.49 -5.85 -14.71
N PRO A 57 1.68 -5.83 -13.61
CA PRO A 57 1.23 -7.07 -12.98
C PRO A 57 0.51 -8.02 -13.94
N ASP A 58 -0.25 -7.49 -14.89
CA ASP A 58 -1.01 -8.32 -15.84
C ASP A 58 -0.10 -8.98 -16.87
N ALA A 59 1.03 -8.36 -17.22
CA ALA A 59 2.02 -8.98 -18.08
C ALA A 59 2.59 -10.24 -17.42
N VAL A 60 2.88 -10.16 -16.12
CA VAL A 60 3.36 -11.30 -15.32
C VAL A 60 2.29 -12.39 -15.29
N GLN A 61 1.03 -12.03 -15.00
CA GLN A 61 -0.07 -13.01 -14.91
C GLN A 61 -0.38 -13.71 -16.24
N LEU A 62 -0.22 -13.01 -17.37
CA LEU A 62 -0.47 -13.57 -18.70
C LEU A 62 0.65 -14.50 -19.21
N LEU A 63 1.90 -14.28 -18.77
CA LEU A 63 3.10 -14.93 -19.33
C LEU A 63 3.77 -15.90 -18.35
N THR A 64 3.28 -15.98 -17.11
CA THR A 64 3.82 -16.84 -16.06
C THR A 64 2.69 -17.49 -15.28
N LEU A 65 3.06 -18.43 -14.40
CA LEU A 65 2.14 -18.96 -13.40
C LEU A 65 2.03 -18.06 -12.17
N CYS A 66 2.76 -16.94 -12.11
CA CYS A 66 2.76 -16.05 -10.95
C CYS A 66 1.53 -15.14 -10.99
N SER A 67 0.65 -15.26 -10.00
CA SER A 67 -0.53 -14.40 -9.88
C SER A 67 -0.67 -13.80 -8.49
N VAL A 68 -1.49 -12.76 -8.37
CA VAL A 68 -1.88 -12.23 -7.05
C VAL A 68 -2.62 -13.33 -6.27
N GLY A 69 -3.52 -14.05 -6.95
CA GLY A 69 -4.40 -15.04 -6.31
C GLY A 69 -3.68 -16.25 -5.71
N ASN A 70 -2.60 -16.73 -6.32
CA ASN A 70 -1.79 -17.82 -5.75
C ASN A 70 -0.64 -17.33 -4.84
N GLY A 71 -0.51 -16.01 -4.70
CA GLY A 71 0.52 -15.34 -3.91
C GLY A 71 1.94 -15.53 -4.42
N TRP A 72 2.12 -15.90 -5.70
CA TRP A 72 3.45 -16.02 -6.33
C TRP A 72 3.87 -14.71 -7.00
N MET A 73 2.95 -13.75 -7.16
CA MET A 73 3.27 -12.38 -7.52
C MET A 73 2.94 -11.44 -6.35
N LYS A 74 3.89 -10.58 -6.00
CA LYS A 74 3.70 -9.53 -4.99
C LYS A 74 3.91 -8.16 -5.64
N VAL A 75 2.99 -7.23 -5.40
CA VAL A 75 3.12 -5.85 -5.87
C VAL A 75 3.63 -4.98 -4.73
N VAL A 76 4.86 -4.48 -4.87
CA VAL A 76 5.48 -3.52 -3.96
C VAL A 76 5.45 -2.17 -4.65
N ASN A 77 4.46 -1.34 -4.35
CA ASN A 77 4.25 -0.10 -5.10
C ASN A 77 5.33 0.96 -4.81
N LEU A 78 6.42 0.93 -5.57
CA LEU A 78 7.51 1.91 -5.52
C LEU A 78 7.36 3.00 -6.59
N GLY A 79 6.35 2.89 -7.46
CA GLY A 79 6.15 3.79 -8.61
C GLY A 79 7.16 3.60 -9.74
N ARG A 80 8.05 2.60 -9.67
CA ARG A 80 9.04 2.31 -10.70
C ARG A 80 8.48 1.28 -11.69
N TYR A 81 8.68 1.49 -12.98
CA TYR A 81 8.21 0.55 -14.00
C TYR A 81 9.19 -0.62 -14.17
N ALA A 82 9.15 -1.53 -13.21
CA ALA A 82 10.07 -2.66 -13.13
C ALA A 82 9.42 -3.89 -12.49
N LEU A 83 9.96 -5.05 -12.83
CA LEU A 83 9.63 -6.33 -12.21
C LEU A 83 10.91 -7.11 -11.91
N THR A 84 10.82 -8.07 -10.99
CA THR A 84 11.87 -9.03 -10.70
C THR A 84 11.27 -10.43 -10.73
N LEU A 85 11.86 -11.34 -11.50
CA LEU A 85 11.60 -12.77 -11.37
C LEU A 85 12.77 -13.39 -10.61
N TYR A 86 12.49 -14.20 -9.60
CA TYR A 86 13.51 -14.74 -8.71
C TYR A 86 13.21 -16.17 -8.30
N ASP A 87 14.26 -16.97 -8.14
CA ASP A 87 14.18 -18.32 -7.59
C ASP A 87 13.56 -18.27 -6.18
N LYS A 88 12.51 -19.07 -5.99
CA LYS A 88 11.68 -19.07 -4.79
C LYS A 88 12.47 -19.39 -3.52
N PHE A 89 13.52 -20.21 -3.63
CA PHE A 89 14.26 -20.74 -2.48
C PHE A 89 15.48 -19.90 -2.13
N THR A 90 16.23 -19.45 -3.14
CA THR A 90 17.47 -18.68 -2.94
C THR A 90 17.23 -17.17 -2.92
N GLY A 91 16.19 -16.70 -3.61
CA GLY A 91 15.95 -15.28 -3.85
C GLY A 91 16.81 -14.69 -4.97
N LEU A 92 17.72 -15.45 -5.57
CA LEU A 92 18.49 -15.00 -6.73
C LEU A 92 17.55 -14.78 -7.92
N GLY A 93 17.66 -13.64 -8.57
CA GLY A 93 16.75 -13.28 -9.64
C GLY A 93 17.27 -12.19 -10.53
N VAL A 94 16.40 -11.80 -11.47
CA VAL A 94 16.69 -10.83 -12.50
C VAL A 94 15.63 -9.75 -12.44
N ARG A 95 16.07 -8.53 -12.17
CA ARG A 95 15.25 -7.34 -12.19
C ARG A 95 15.32 -6.72 -13.58
N VAL A 96 14.16 -6.39 -14.15
CA VAL A 96 14.04 -5.72 -15.45
C VAL A 96 13.23 -4.45 -15.28
N ALA A 97 13.75 -3.34 -15.82
CA ALA A 97 13.13 -2.02 -15.75
C ALA A 97 13.06 -1.40 -17.16
N LEU A 98 12.00 -0.62 -17.41
CA LEU A 98 11.97 0.27 -18.57
C LEU A 98 13.00 1.40 -18.37
N ASP A 99 13.97 1.49 -19.27
CA ASP A 99 15.13 2.37 -19.12
C ASP A 99 14.91 3.72 -19.82
N PRO A 100 14.78 4.84 -19.08
CA PRO A 100 14.59 6.16 -19.68
C PRO A 100 15.69 6.55 -20.69
N THR A 101 16.92 6.09 -20.49
CA THR A 101 18.06 6.45 -21.34
C THR A 101 17.98 5.80 -22.72
N LYS A 102 17.22 4.70 -22.85
CA LYS A 102 17.04 3.96 -24.11
C LYS A 102 15.84 4.47 -24.92
N LEU A 103 15.11 5.47 -24.42
CA LEU A 103 13.90 5.98 -25.05
C LEU A 103 14.16 7.12 -26.04
N GLU A 104 15.39 7.62 -26.17
CA GLU A 104 15.70 8.75 -27.07
C GLU A 104 15.36 8.46 -28.54
N MET A 105 15.49 7.21 -28.98
CA MET A 105 15.13 6.78 -30.34
C MET A 105 13.63 6.51 -30.52
N TRP A 106 12.83 6.62 -29.45
CA TRP A 106 11.43 6.22 -29.39
C TRP A 106 10.58 7.35 -28.81
N PRO A 107 10.34 8.42 -29.58
CA PRO A 107 9.71 9.65 -29.07
C PRO A 107 8.28 9.44 -28.58
N GLU A 108 7.49 8.53 -29.18
CA GLU A 108 6.14 8.25 -28.70
C GLU A 108 6.19 7.45 -27.40
N ILE A 109 7.09 6.47 -27.26
CA ILE A 109 7.31 5.76 -25.99
C ILE A 109 7.77 6.72 -24.90
N LYS A 110 8.76 7.59 -25.19
CA LYS A 110 9.27 8.60 -24.26
C LYS A 110 8.15 9.55 -23.83
N GLY A 111 7.38 10.04 -24.79
CA GLY A 111 6.25 10.94 -24.56
C GLY A 111 5.16 10.30 -23.68
N TRP A 112 4.83 9.04 -23.94
CA TRP A 112 3.89 8.26 -23.12
C TRP A 112 4.43 8.01 -21.71
N TYR A 113 5.66 7.50 -21.59
CA TYR A 113 6.23 7.06 -20.32
C TYR A 113 6.48 8.22 -19.36
N LEU A 114 7.06 9.31 -19.87
CA LEU A 114 7.36 10.52 -19.10
C LEU A 114 6.19 11.51 -19.08
N LYS A 115 5.06 11.18 -19.73
CA LYS A 115 3.87 12.02 -19.85
C LYS A 115 4.17 13.43 -20.37
N LEU A 116 5.01 13.53 -21.40
CA LEU A 116 5.45 14.81 -21.96
C LEU A 116 4.35 15.53 -22.77
N LYS A 117 3.32 14.80 -23.19
CA LYS A 117 2.16 15.32 -23.93
C LYS A 117 0.86 14.89 -23.28
N PRO A 118 -0.21 15.72 -23.31
CA PRO A 118 -1.55 15.30 -22.92
C PRO A 118 -2.01 14.06 -23.67
N LYS A 119 -2.82 13.21 -23.03
CA LYS A 119 -3.29 11.93 -23.61
C LYS A 119 -4.00 12.11 -24.97
N LYS A 120 -4.69 13.23 -25.18
CA LYS A 120 -5.41 13.53 -26.44
C LYS A 120 -4.47 13.78 -27.62
N GLU A 121 -3.22 14.14 -27.37
CA GLU A 121 -2.20 14.46 -28.38
C GLU A 121 -1.26 13.28 -28.65
N GLN A 122 -1.45 12.15 -27.97
CA GLN A 122 -0.63 10.95 -28.14
C GLN A 122 -1.17 10.10 -29.30
N ASP A 123 -0.28 9.73 -30.22
CA ASP A 123 -0.59 8.83 -31.32
C ASP A 123 -0.46 7.38 -30.84
N THR A 124 -1.60 6.72 -30.61
CA THR A 124 -1.63 5.38 -30.05
C THR A 124 -1.08 4.33 -31.03
N ASP A 125 -1.34 4.48 -32.33
CA ASP A 125 -0.89 3.50 -33.32
C ASP A 125 0.62 3.58 -33.53
N ARG A 126 1.17 4.80 -33.58
CA ARG A 126 2.62 5.01 -33.63
C ARG A 126 3.30 4.53 -32.35
N LEU A 127 2.73 4.79 -31.18
CA LEU A 127 3.25 4.27 -29.91
C LEU A 127 3.33 2.74 -29.91
N VAL A 128 2.28 2.07 -30.37
CA VAL A 128 2.24 0.60 -30.45
C VAL A 128 3.27 0.07 -31.46
N ASP A 129 3.45 0.74 -32.61
CA ASP A 129 4.49 0.39 -33.59
C ASP A 129 5.90 0.56 -33.00
N GLU A 130 6.18 1.67 -32.31
CA GLU A 130 7.45 1.88 -31.63
C GLU A 130 7.73 0.77 -30.60
N ILE A 131 6.73 0.38 -29.79
CA ILE A 131 6.87 -0.72 -28.82
C ILE A 131 7.19 -2.03 -29.54
N ARG A 132 6.49 -2.32 -30.64
CA ARG A 132 6.72 -3.52 -31.45
C ARG A 132 8.14 -3.59 -31.99
N ARG A 133 8.65 -2.47 -32.50
CA ARG A 133 9.98 -2.36 -33.14
C ARG A 133 11.11 -2.34 -32.13
N ALA A 134 10.93 -1.64 -31.02
CA ALA A 134 11.94 -1.53 -29.97
C ALA A 134 12.12 -2.85 -29.22
N GLY A 135 11.02 -3.53 -28.89
CA GLY A 135 11.06 -4.81 -28.19
C GLY A 135 11.82 -4.73 -26.86
N PRO A 136 12.65 -5.74 -26.50
CA PRO A 136 13.38 -5.78 -25.23
C PRO A 136 14.52 -4.75 -25.17
N SER A 137 14.87 -4.07 -26.27
CA SER A 137 15.92 -3.04 -26.26
C SER A 137 15.57 -1.83 -25.40
N LEU A 138 14.29 -1.63 -25.07
CA LEU A 138 13.80 -0.60 -24.16
C LEU A 138 14.22 -0.84 -22.69
N CYS A 139 14.65 -2.06 -22.36
CA CYS A 139 14.77 -2.49 -20.97
C CYS A 139 16.24 -2.54 -20.53
N SER A 140 16.47 -2.28 -19.25
CA SER A 140 17.71 -2.61 -18.54
C SER A 140 17.47 -3.72 -17.53
N MET A 141 18.50 -4.53 -17.30
CA MET A 141 18.44 -5.72 -16.46
C MET A 141 19.57 -5.72 -15.43
N GLU A 142 19.28 -6.24 -14.25
CA GLU A 142 20.19 -6.33 -13.12
C GLU A 142 19.99 -7.68 -12.43
N GLU A 143 21.08 -8.35 -12.06
CA GLU A 143 21.02 -9.50 -11.16
C GLU A 143 20.80 -9.00 -9.72
N VAL A 144 19.85 -9.61 -9.03
CA VAL A 144 19.43 -9.17 -7.70
C VAL A 144 19.20 -10.35 -6.76
N VAL A 145 19.24 -10.07 -5.46
CA VAL A 145 18.85 -11.03 -4.42
C VAL A 145 17.64 -10.48 -3.66
N VAL A 146 16.53 -11.21 -3.73
CA VAL A 146 15.29 -10.84 -3.04
C VAL A 146 15.39 -11.19 -1.56
N PRO A 147 15.28 -10.20 -0.65
CA PRO A 147 15.34 -10.44 0.78
C PRO A 147 14.27 -11.41 1.28
N GLU A 148 14.59 -12.20 2.31
CA GLU A 148 13.71 -13.24 2.83
C GLU A 148 12.31 -12.74 3.25
N ARG A 149 12.23 -11.50 3.76
CA ARG A 149 10.95 -10.86 4.13
C ARG A 149 9.95 -10.75 2.96
N PHE A 150 10.44 -10.73 1.72
CA PHE A 150 9.60 -10.71 0.52
C PHE A 150 9.36 -12.11 -0.07
N ARG A 151 10.04 -13.14 0.44
CA ARG A 151 9.91 -14.53 -0.02
C ARG A 151 8.94 -15.33 0.85
N ARG A 152 8.88 -15.04 2.15
CA ARG A 152 7.98 -15.74 3.08
C ARG A 152 6.51 -15.50 2.71
N LYS A 153 5.75 -16.60 2.65
CA LYS A 153 4.28 -16.54 2.64
C LYS A 153 3.80 -16.50 4.08
N ALA A 154 2.81 -15.64 4.36
CA ALA A 154 2.10 -15.70 5.63
C ALA A 154 1.44 -17.08 5.74
N GLN A 155 1.67 -17.78 6.85
CA GLN A 155 0.99 -19.04 7.12
C GLN A 155 -0.43 -18.71 7.58
N MET A 156 -1.42 -19.37 6.98
CA MET A 156 -2.78 -19.29 7.49
C MET A 156 -2.81 -20.05 8.82
N GLY A 157 -2.85 -19.31 9.92
CA GLY A 157 -2.97 -19.85 11.27
C GLY A 157 -4.40 -20.32 11.58
N ALA A 158 -4.71 -20.46 12.85
CA ALA A 158 -6.08 -20.73 13.29
C ALA A 158 -7.05 -19.65 12.80
N ILE A 159 -8.29 -20.04 12.50
CA ILE A 159 -9.37 -19.12 12.11
C ILE A 159 -10.32 -18.97 13.30
N GLY A 160 -10.63 -17.74 13.68
CA GLY A 160 -11.61 -17.39 14.71
C GLY A 160 -12.76 -16.55 14.14
N LEU A 161 -13.78 -16.28 14.96
CA LEU A 161 -14.87 -15.36 14.62
C LEU A 161 -14.63 -14.00 15.28
N CYS A 162 -14.76 -12.91 14.52
CA CYS A 162 -14.61 -11.57 15.05
C CYS A 162 -15.80 -11.22 15.96
N PRO A 163 -15.61 -10.78 17.21
CA PRO A 163 -16.71 -10.46 18.12
C PRO A 163 -17.48 -9.18 17.71
N VAL A 164 -16.94 -8.35 16.82
CA VAL A 164 -17.56 -7.09 16.38
C VAL A 164 -18.44 -7.30 15.14
N CYS A 165 -17.94 -7.99 14.11
CA CYS A 165 -18.69 -8.20 12.85
C CYS A 165 -19.21 -9.62 12.64
N GLY A 166 -18.76 -10.60 13.42
CA GLY A 166 -19.13 -12.01 13.26
C GLY A 166 -18.42 -12.76 12.12
N GLU A 167 -17.57 -12.10 11.34
CA GLU A 167 -16.85 -12.73 10.21
C GLU A 167 -15.67 -13.58 10.69
N ALA A 168 -15.37 -14.64 9.92
CA ALA A 168 -14.21 -15.48 10.14
C ALA A 168 -12.91 -14.78 9.70
N TYR A 169 -11.87 -14.83 10.54
CA TYR A 169 -10.58 -14.17 10.26
C TYR A 169 -9.40 -14.93 10.90
N PRO A 170 -8.16 -14.70 10.43
CA PRO A 170 -6.97 -15.30 11.03
C PRO A 170 -6.78 -14.84 12.48
N ALA A 171 -6.72 -15.77 13.43
CA ALA A 171 -6.60 -15.48 14.86
C ALA A 171 -5.28 -14.76 15.23
N HIS A 172 -4.26 -14.82 14.37
CA HIS A 172 -3.01 -14.08 14.57
C HIS A 172 -3.14 -12.58 14.27
N ASP A 173 -4.23 -12.13 13.64
CA ASP A 173 -4.48 -10.71 13.39
C ASP A 173 -4.89 -9.95 14.66
N GLY A 174 -5.21 -10.65 15.77
CA GLY A 174 -5.57 -10.07 17.06
C GLY A 174 -6.87 -10.66 17.64
N GLY A 175 -7.48 -9.95 18.60
CA GLY A 175 -8.77 -10.33 19.18
C GLY A 175 -10.00 -9.91 18.36
N VAL A 176 -9.79 -9.07 17.33
CA VAL A 176 -10.78 -8.59 16.36
C VAL A 176 -10.16 -8.59 14.96
N CYS A 177 -10.95 -8.71 13.90
CA CYS A 177 -10.43 -8.70 12.53
C CYS A 177 -9.85 -7.33 12.13
N ARG A 178 -8.91 -7.31 11.17
CA ARG A 178 -8.26 -6.07 10.68
C ARG A 178 -9.26 -5.02 10.18
N GLY A 179 -10.38 -5.46 9.61
CA GLY A 179 -11.47 -4.56 9.22
C GLY A 179 -12.02 -3.76 10.41
N CYS A 180 -12.36 -4.44 11.52
CA CYS A 180 -12.83 -3.82 12.75
C CYS A 180 -11.75 -3.07 13.54
N GLN A 181 -10.46 -3.33 13.25
CA GLN A 181 -9.34 -2.51 13.76
C GLN A 181 -9.20 -1.17 13.03
N GLY A 182 -10.03 -0.90 12.01
CA GLY A 182 -10.01 0.35 11.24
C GLY A 182 -9.33 0.24 9.87
N GLU A 183 -8.93 -0.96 9.44
CA GLU A 183 -8.37 -1.14 8.09
C GLU A 183 -9.44 -1.36 7.01
N ALA A 184 -10.72 -1.41 7.38
CA ALA A 184 -11.80 -1.53 6.41
C ALA A 184 -11.76 -0.34 5.42
N PRO A 185 -11.76 -0.56 4.10
CA PRO A 185 -11.72 0.51 3.11
C PRO A 185 -13.08 1.20 2.91
N TYR A 186 -14.02 0.98 3.83
CA TYR A 186 -15.39 1.48 3.80
C TYR A 186 -15.88 1.73 5.23
N GLU A 187 -16.79 2.69 5.36
CA GLU A 187 -17.58 2.89 6.57
C GLU A 187 -18.88 2.11 6.46
N ARG A 188 -19.34 1.53 7.56
CA ARG A 188 -20.67 0.93 7.59
C ARG A 188 -21.72 2.03 7.74
N LEU A 189 -22.83 1.91 7.01
CA LEU A 189 -23.89 2.94 6.99
C LEU A 189 -24.60 3.08 8.34
N ASP A 190 -24.69 2.00 9.12
CA ASP A 190 -25.21 1.99 10.49
C ASP A 190 -24.28 2.77 11.45
N GLN A 191 -22.96 2.61 11.31
CA GLN A 191 -21.96 3.35 12.10
C GLN A 191 -21.88 4.84 11.78
N ARG A 192 -22.37 5.29 10.62
CA ARG A 192 -22.47 6.73 10.30
C ARG A 192 -23.50 7.45 11.18
N GLN A 193 -24.48 6.73 11.75
CA GLN A 193 -25.48 7.32 12.64
C GLN A 193 -24.93 7.50 14.07
N ASP A 194 -24.00 6.64 14.50
CA ASP A 194 -23.46 6.65 15.87
C ASP A 194 -22.30 7.65 16.08
N MET A 195 -21.69 8.18 15.01
CA MET A 195 -20.60 9.17 15.12
C MET A 195 -21.05 10.53 15.69
N THR A 196 -22.36 10.77 15.84
CA THR A 196 -22.92 11.94 16.53
C THR A 196 -23.28 11.68 18.00
N ASP A 197 -23.21 10.43 18.46
CA ASP A 197 -23.68 9.98 19.79
C ASP A 197 -22.54 9.72 20.79
N GLY A 198 -21.31 10.13 20.46
CA GLY A 198 -20.27 10.28 21.46
C GLY A 198 -20.69 11.33 22.51
N PRO A 199 -20.41 11.13 23.81
CA PRO A 199 -20.71 12.15 24.81
C PRO A 199 -20.05 13.45 24.38
N ARG A 200 -20.86 14.51 24.23
CA ARG A 200 -20.38 15.84 23.88
C ARG A 200 -19.62 16.41 25.07
N LEU A 201 -18.33 16.13 25.12
CA LEU A 201 -17.45 16.63 26.16
C LEU A 201 -17.24 18.14 25.95
N ARG A 202 -17.68 18.94 26.90
CA ARG A 202 -17.43 20.38 26.91
C ARG A 202 -16.11 20.66 27.61
N ALA A 203 -15.19 21.32 26.92
CA ALA A 203 -14.01 21.89 27.54
C ALA A 203 -14.43 23.12 28.37
N VAL A 204 -14.01 23.16 29.63
CA VAL A 204 -14.28 24.27 30.55
C VAL A 204 -12.98 25.01 30.83
N PRO A 205 -12.96 26.36 30.77
CA PRO A 205 -11.81 27.13 31.17
C PRO A 205 -11.38 26.76 32.58
N VAL A 206 -10.09 26.54 32.80
CA VAL A 206 -9.55 26.05 34.08
C VAL A 206 -9.99 26.95 35.25
N GLY A 207 -10.12 28.27 35.04
CA GLY A 207 -10.64 29.22 36.04
C GLY A 207 -12.07 28.96 36.53
N GLN A 208 -12.86 28.19 35.79
CA GLN A 208 -14.23 27.78 36.13
C GLN A 208 -14.31 26.32 36.61
N ALA A 209 -13.18 25.62 36.67
CA ALA A 209 -13.15 24.18 36.94
C ALA A 209 -13.06 23.83 38.44
N VAL A 210 -12.81 24.81 39.31
CA VAL A 210 -12.64 24.61 40.76
C VAL A 210 -13.94 24.10 41.38
N GLY A 211 -13.85 23.05 42.18
CA GLY A 211 -15.00 22.39 42.81
C GLY A 211 -15.67 21.32 41.95
N HIS A 212 -15.29 21.19 40.68
CA HIS A 212 -15.74 20.11 39.80
C HIS A 212 -14.72 18.97 39.74
N LYS A 213 -15.19 17.78 39.36
CA LYS A 213 -14.35 16.59 39.24
C LYS A 213 -13.71 16.50 37.86
N ALA A 214 -12.42 16.19 37.80
CA ALA A 214 -11.72 15.97 36.54
C ALA A 214 -12.19 14.69 35.85
N LEU A 215 -12.45 14.75 34.54
CA LEU A 215 -12.89 13.59 33.77
C LEU A 215 -11.79 12.54 33.56
N HIS A 216 -10.54 12.98 33.47
CA HIS A 216 -9.40 12.14 33.16
C HIS A 216 -8.14 12.63 33.88
N ASP A 217 -7.11 11.79 33.91
CA ASP A 217 -5.81 12.13 34.50
C ASP A 217 -5.15 13.30 33.76
N MET A 218 -4.51 14.19 34.52
CA MET A 218 -3.68 15.29 34.00
C MET A 218 -2.27 15.14 34.55
N THR A 219 -1.42 14.49 33.76
CA THR A 219 -0.03 14.21 34.12
C THR A 219 0.85 15.44 34.00
N ARG A 220 1.58 15.75 35.08
CA ARG A 220 2.66 16.73 35.04
C ARG A 220 3.94 16.03 34.59
N ILE A 221 4.60 16.62 33.61
CA ILE A 221 5.88 16.14 33.11
C ILE A 221 6.93 17.18 33.44
N VAL A 222 7.86 16.83 34.34
CA VAL A 222 9.09 17.60 34.56
C VAL A 222 10.23 16.79 33.96
N PRO A 223 10.88 17.26 32.88
CA PRO A 223 11.94 16.52 32.22
C PRO A 223 13.01 16.06 33.21
N ALA A 224 13.37 14.77 33.15
CA ALA A 224 14.34 14.10 34.03
C ALA A 224 13.98 14.00 35.53
N GLU A 225 12.84 14.51 35.98
CA GLU A 225 12.45 14.49 37.39
C GLU A 225 11.19 13.65 37.67
N THR A 226 10.07 13.96 37.01
CA THR A 226 8.76 13.35 37.35
C THR A 226 7.84 13.21 36.15
N LYS A 227 7.03 12.13 36.16
CA LYS A 227 5.96 11.85 35.18
C LYS A 227 4.77 11.19 35.87
N ASP A 228 4.15 11.91 36.79
CA ASP A 228 3.05 11.43 37.61
C ASP A 228 1.77 12.26 37.40
N PRO A 229 0.57 11.69 37.62
CA PRO A 229 -0.68 12.44 37.61
C PRO A 229 -0.65 13.57 38.64
N LEU A 230 -0.75 14.82 38.19
CA LEU A 230 -0.99 15.97 39.07
C LEU A 230 -2.44 15.96 39.56
N VAL A 231 -3.35 15.63 38.64
CA VAL A 231 -4.77 15.43 38.93
C VAL A 231 -5.18 14.07 38.40
N GLN A 232 -5.89 13.30 39.21
CA GLN A 232 -6.46 12.00 38.81
C GLN A 232 -7.91 12.15 38.33
N ALA A 233 -8.36 11.24 37.47
CA ALA A 233 -9.77 11.12 37.12
C ALA A 233 -10.63 10.99 38.39
N GLY A 234 -11.75 11.73 38.44
CA GLY A 234 -12.66 11.80 39.59
C GLY A 234 -12.20 12.72 40.73
N GLN A 235 -10.99 13.30 40.67
CA GLN A 235 -10.50 14.25 41.67
C GLN A 235 -11.23 15.59 41.55
N THR A 236 -11.72 16.11 42.68
CA THR A 236 -12.25 17.48 42.75
C THR A 236 -11.13 18.51 42.66
N LEU A 237 -11.20 19.38 41.66
CA LEU A 237 -10.19 20.39 41.38
C LEU A 237 -10.18 21.48 42.46
N SER A 238 -9.01 21.70 43.05
CA SER A 238 -8.77 22.75 44.04
C SER A 238 -8.16 24.01 43.40
N PRO A 239 -8.17 25.17 44.10
CA PRO A 239 -7.41 26.35 43.67
C PRO A 239 -5.90 26.10 43.52
N GLY A 240 -5.34 25.11 44.22
CA GLY A 240 -3.93 24.72 44.07
C GLY A 240 -3.67 24.03 42.74
N ASP A 241 -4.57 23.13 42.33
CA ASP A 241 -4.50 22.41 41.05
C ASP A 241 -4.60 23.38 39.87
N LEU A 242 -5.41 24.43 40.01
CA LEU A 242 -5.58 25.50 39.01
C LEU A 242 -4.24 26.12 38.60
N CYS A 243 -3.44 26.53 39.58
CA CYS A 243 -2.18 27.23 39.34
C CYS A 243 -1.18 26.31 38.64
N GLU A 244 -1.13 25.04 39.04
CA GLU A 244 -0.24 24.03 38.47
C GLU A 244 -0.67 23.61 37.06
N LEU A 245 -1.98 23.51 36.79
CA LEU A 245 -2.52 23.27 35.44
C LEU A 245 -2.17 24.42 34.48
N GLN A 246 -2.32 25.67 34.92
CA GLN A 246 -1.92 26.83 34.12
C GLN A 246 -0.41 26.86 33.86
N ARG A 247 0.41 26.50 34.85
CA ARG A 247 1.88 26.38 34.69
C ARG A 247 2.28 25.30 33.69
N MET A 248 1.50 24.22 33.57
CA MET A 248 1.73 23.20 32.53
C MET A 248 1.14 23.59 31.16
N GLY A 249 0.57 24.78 31.01
CA GLY A 249 -0.05 25.24 29.76
C GLY A 249 -1.44 24.64 29.49
N ARG A 250 -2.09 24.04 30.50
CA ARG A 250 -3.48 23.60 30.41
C ARG A 250 -4.41 24.71 30.87
N PHE A 251 -5.07 25.35 29.92
CA PHE A 251 -6.04 26.43 30.17
C PHE A 251 -7.50 25.98 30.08
N GLU A 252 -7.73 24.76 29.58
CA GLU A 252 -9.03 24.12 29.49
C GLU A 252 -8.95 22.67 29.99
N VAL A 253 -10.01 22.21 30.65
CA VAL A 253 -10.14 20.86 31.20
C VAL A 253 -11.53 20.29 30.96
N TYR A 254 -11.65 18.97 31.01
CA TYR A 254 -12.92 18.26 30.92
C TYR A 254 -13.34 17.76 32.30
N LEU A 255 -14.63 17.88 32.61
CA LEU A 255 -15.20 17.60 33.93
C LEU A 255 -16.17 16.42 33.88
N GLU A 256 -16.27 15.65 34.96
CA GLU A 256 -17.32 14.63 35.10
C GLU A 256 -18.69 15.32 35.20
N GLY A 257 -19.64 14.89 34.35
CA GLY A 257 -21.02 15.38 34.36
C GLY A 257 -21.35 16.47 33.33
N ASP A 258 -20.37 17.04 32.64
CA ASP A 258 -20.57 17.98 31.52
C ASP A 258 -20.65 17.25 30.17
N ALA A 259 -21.53 16.25 30.10
CA ALA A 259 -22.06 15.80 28.82
C ALA A 259 -23.14 16.81 28.39
N ALA A 260 -23.00 17.41 27.21
CA ALA A 260 -24.02 18.33 26.69
C ALA A 260 -25.38 17.65 26.49
#